data_AF-A0A2V8Q4T0-F1
#
_entry.id   AF-A0A2V8Q4T0-F1
#
_cell.length_a   1.000
_cell.length_b   1.000
_cell.length_c   1.000
_cell.angle_alpha   90.00
_cell.angle_beta   90.00
_cell.angle_gamma   90.00
#
_symmetry.space_group_name_H-M   'P 1'
#
loop_
_entity.id
_entity.type
_entity.pdbx_description
1 polymer ?
#
loop_
_entity_poly.entity_id
_entity_poly.type
_entity_poly.pdbx_seq_one_letter_code
_entity_poly.pdbx_strand_id
1 'polypeptide(L)'
;MFAAINIVQCAIIIRERSGIQFTDEEKELHETLFKNFAPFEFMKLMRIGEWRTAKPGQVLTTEGQPLAEVMLIYDGRLGVENNGKEVAQLQDGNFIGEVS
;
A
#
# COMPACT_ATOMS: atom_id res chain seq x y z
N MET A 1 1.23 22.04 34.51
CA MET A 1 0.29 20.96 34.14
C MET A 1 0.31 20.67 32.63
N PHE A 2 0.16 21.66 31.75
CA PHE A 2 0.22 21.47 30.28
C PHE A 2 1.53 20.88 29.73
N ALA A 3 2.69 21.24 30.30
CA ALA A 3 3.98 20.71 29.84
C ALA A 3 4.10 19.19 30.02
N ALA A 4 3.51 18.62 31.08
CA ALA A 4 3.55 17.18 31.33
C ALA A 4 2.74 16.39 30.30
N ILE A 5 1.58 16.91 29.88
CA ILE A 5 0.74 16.28 28.85
C ILE A 5 1.49 16.26 27.50
N ASN A 6 2.09 17.38 27.10
CA ASN A 6 2.87 17.46 25.87
C ASN A 6 4.08 16.51 25.88
N ILE A 7 4.79 16.39 27.02
CA ILE A 7 5.92 15.46 27.15
C ILE A 7 5.46 14.00 27.03
N VAL A 8 4.34 13.63 27.65
CA VAL A 8 3.76 12.28 27.53
C VAL A 8 3.36 12.00 26.08
N GLN A 9 2.73 12.95 25.40
CA GLN A 9 2.37 12.82 23.98
C GLN A 9 3.62 12.62 23.10
N CYS A 10 4.66 13.43 23.30
CA CYS A 10 5.93 13.29 22.61
C CYS A 10 6.59 11.93 22.89
N ALA A 11 6.57 11.45 24.13
CA ALA A 11 7.13 10.16 24.51
C ALA A 11 6.38 8.98 23.88
N ILE A 12 5.04 9.06 23.79
CA ILE A 12 4.21 8.06 23.09
C ILE A 12 4.58 8.03 21.60
N ILE A 13 4.65 9.19 20.95
CA ILE A 13 5.01 9.30 19.52
C ILE A 13 6.42 8.74 19.26
N ILE A 14 7.39 9.04 20.12
CA ILE A 14 8.76 8.53 19.99
C ILE A 14 8.80 7.01 20.19
N ARG A 15 8.04 6.49 21.17
CA ARG A 15 7.99 5.05 21.45
C ARG A 15 7.28 4.27 20.35
N GLU A 16 6.22 4.83 19.74
CA GLU A 16 5.55 4.25 18.57
C GLU A 16 6.47 4.18 17.34
N ARG A 17 7.42 5.13 17.21
CA ARG A 17 8.38 5.16 16.10
C ARG A 17 9.57 4.21 16.26
N SER A 18 9.93 3.80 17.47
CA SER A 18 11.24 3.19 17.76
C SER A 18 11.30 1.65 17.66
N GLY A 19 10.18 0.97 17.45
CA GLY A 19 10.12 -0.50 17.51
C GLY A 19 9.76 -1.22 16.21
N ILE A 20 9.65 -0.49 15.09
CA ILE A 20 9.17 -1.03 13.82
C ILE A 20 10.38 -1.30 12.93
N GLN A 21 10.53 -2.56 12.54
CA GLN A 21 11.51 -2.96 11.53
C GLN A 21 10.75 -3.20 10.22
N PHE A 22 11.09 -2.42 9.20
CA PHE A 22 10.63 -2.66 7.83
C PHE A 22 11.68 -3.48 7.09
N THR A 23 11.21 -4.33 6.18
CA THR A 23 12.02 -4.82 5.06
C THR A 23 12.41 -3.67 4.14
N ASP A 24 13.39 -3.90 3.26
CA ASP A 24 13.84 -2.86 2.33
C ASP A 24 12.69 -2.44 1.38
N GLU A 25 11.88 -3.40 0.93
CA GLU A 25 10.71 -3.16 0.07
C GLU A 25 9.61 -2.36 0.79
N GLU A 26 9.30 -2.72 2.03
CA GLU A 26 8.32 -1.98 2.85
C GLU A 26 8.79 -0.55 3.13
N LYS A 27 10.09 -0.37 3.36
CA LYS A 27 10.66 0.96 3.60
C LYS A 27 10.58 1.82 2.35
N GLU A 28 10.96 1.29 1.20
CA GLU A 28 10.83 1.99 -0.09
C GLU A 28 9.37 2.37 -0.35
N LEU A 29 8.45 1.43 -0.13
CA LEU A 29 7.02 1.64 -0.32
C LEU A 29 6.47 2.74 0.62
N HIS A 30 6.92 2.76 1.87
CA HIS A 30 6.56 3.79 2.83
C HIS A 30 7.08 5.16 2.41
N GLU A 31 8.34 5.26 2.00
CA GLU A 31 8.99 6.53 1.66
C GLU A 31 8.47 7.13 0.34
N THR A 32 7.98 6.30 -0.58
CA THR A 32 7.51 6.71 -1.92
C THR A 32 6.01 7.00 -1.97
N LEU A 33 5.17 6.02 -1.62
CA LEU A 33 3.72 6.06 -1.82
C LEU A 33 2.94 6.34 -0.54
N PHE A 34 3.42 5.86 0.61
CA PHE A 34 2.73 5.99 1.90
C PHE A 34 3.39 6.98 2.86
N LYS A 35 4.18 7.94 2.35
CA LYS A 35 4.97 8.88 3.18
C LYS A 35 4.15 9.72 4.15
N ASN A 36 2.85 9.87 3.86
CA ASN A 36 1.90 10.63 4.68
C ASN A 36 1.36 9.80 5.86
N PHE A 37 1.56 8.48 5.87
CA PHE A 37 1.19 7.62 7.00
C PHE A 37 2.29 7.63 8.04
N ALA A 38 1.92 7.66 9.32
CA ALA A 38 2.90 7.40 10.37
C ALA A 38 3.43 5.95 10.23
N PRO A 39 4.71 5.67 10.56
CA PRO A 39 5.29 4.33 10.39
C PRO A 39 4.45 3.20 11.02
N PHE A 40 3.82 3.46 12.17
CA PHE A 40 2.97 2.48 12.83
C PHE A 40 1.65 2.21 12.09
N GLU A 41 1.10 3.20 11.40
CA GLU A 41 -0.13 3.07 10.61
C GLU A 41 0.16 2.27 9.35
N PHE A 42 1.27 2.59 8.67
CA PHE A 42 1.74 1.83 7.52
C PHE A 42 2.03 0.37 7.89
N MET A 43 2.67 0.11 9.04
CA MET A 43 2.90 -1.26 9.52
C MET A 43 1.59 -2.03 9.78
N LYS A 44 0.53 -1.36 10.25
CA LYS A 44 -0.79 -2.00 10.39
C LYS A 44 -1.35 -2.43 9.02
N LEU A 45 -1.13 -1.63 7.97
CA LEU A 45 -1.52 -2.00 6.60
C LEU A 45 -0.72 -3.19 6.10
N MET A 46 0.62 -3.18 6.28
CA MET A 46 1.48 -4.31 5.86
C MET A 46 1.15 -5.61 6.59
N ARG A 47 0.64 -5.54 7.82
CA ARG A 47 0.20 -6.72 8.58
C ARG A 47 -1.07 -7.38 8.06
N ILE A 48 -1.95 -6.63 7.40
CA ILE A 48 -3.21 -7.14 6.85
C ILE A 48 -3.13 -7.36 5.34
N GLY A 49 -2.16 -6.73 4.68
CA GLY A 49 -1.85 -6.92 3.28
C GLY A 49 -1.06 -8.19 3.03
N GLU A 50 -1.05 -8.62 1.78
CA GLU A 50 -0.29 -9.78 1.33
C GLU A 50 0.52 -9.41 0.09
N TRP A 51 1.79 -9.80 0.08
CA TRP A 51 2.64 -9.71 -1.10
C TRP A 51 2.31 -10.85 -2.06
N ARG A 52 1.93 -10.51 -3.29
CA ARG A 52 1.60 -11.49 -4.33
C ARG A 52 2.37 -11.20 -5.61
N THR A 53 2.89 -12.25 -6.22
CA THR A 53 3.55 -12.17 -7.53
C THR A 53 2.63 -12.76 -8.60
N ALA A 54 2.30 -11.94 -9.60
CA ALA A 54 1.51 -12.37 -10.74
C ALA A 54 2.40 -12.88 -11.88
N LYS A 55 1.94 -13.89 -12.62
CA LYS A 55 2.64 -14.36 -13.82
C LYS A 55 2.21 -13.56 -15.06
N PRO A 56 3.06 -13.44 -16.09
CA PRO A 56 2.66 -12.87 -17.37
C PRO A 56 1.42 -13.59 -17.93
N GLY A 57 0.41 -12.82 -18.34
CA GLY A 57 -0.86 -13.35 -18.84
C GLY A 57 -1.84 -13.82 -17.75
N GLN A 58 -1.50 -13.70 -16.47
CA GLN A 58 -2.44 -13.94 -15.39
C GLN A 58 -3.45 -12.79 -15.29
N VAL A 59 -4.73 -13.14 -15.34
CA VAL A 59 -5.83 -12.19 -15.08
C VAL A 59 -5.93 -11.97 -13.58
N LEU A 60 -5.71 -10.72 -13.13
CA LEU A 60 -5.83 -10.35 -11.72
C LEU A 60 -7.26 -10.01 -11.31
N THR A 61 -7.99 -9.34 -12.19
CA THR A 61 -9.38 -8.92 -11.98
C THR A 61 -10.12 -8.90 -13.31
N THR A 62 -11.44 -8.90 -13.26
CA THR A 62 -12.32 -8.83 -14.43
C THR A 62 -13.41 -7.80 -14.18
N GLU A 63 -13.73 -7.01 -15.19
CA GLU A 63 -14.80 -6.01 -15.11
C GLU A 63 -16.14 -6.66 -14.68
N GLY A 64 -16.83 -6.00 -13.75
CA GLY A 64 -18.12 -6.48 -13.24
C GLY A 64 -18.04 -7.58 -12.16
N GLN A 65 -16.85 -8.08 -11.83
CA GLN A 65 -16.67 -8.92 -10.64
C GLN A 65 -16.49 -8.04 -9.40
N PRO A 66 -17.16 -8.36 -8.27
CA PRO A 66 -16.95 -7.63 -7.03
C PRO A 66 -15.51 -7.85 -6.57
N LEU A 67 -14.75 -6.76 -6.49
CA LEU A 67 -13.40 -6.81 -5.95
C LEU A 67 -13.48 -6.71 -4.42
N ALA A 68 -13.07 -7.77 -3.74
CA ALA A 68 -13.09 -7.84 -2.28
C ALA A 68 -11.84 -7.19 -1.63
N GLU A 69 -10.85 -6.81 -2.43
CA GLU A 69 -9.56 -6.31 -1.99
C GLU A 69 -9.07 -5.17 -2.89
N VAL A 70 -8.24 -4.28 -2.35
CA VAL A 70 -7.53 -3.25 -3.12
C VAL A 70 -6.10 -3.72 -3.32
N MET A 71 -5.61 -3.67 -4.56
CA MET A 71 -4.24 -4.09 -4.89
C MET A 71 -3.41 -2.89 -5.29
N LEU A 72 -2.12 -2.94 -4.96
CA LEU A 72 -1.13 -1.95 -5.39
C LEU A 72 -0.07 -2.66 -6.24
N ILE A 73 0.25 -2.07 -7.39
CA ILE A 73 1.34 -2.56 -8.23
C ILE A 73 2.65 -2.05 -7.62
N TYR A 74 3.39 -2.93 -6.95
CA TYR A 74 4.69 -2.59 -6.39
C TYR A 74 5.77 -2.50 -7.46
N ASP A 75 5.86 -3.52 -8.32
CA ASP A 75 6.81 -3.59 -9.43
C ASP A 75 6.16 -4.31 -10.62
N GLY A 76 6.35 -3.77 -11.82
CA GLY A 76 5.87 -4.33 -13.07
C GLY A 76 4.84 -3.47 -13.81
N ARG A 77 4.29 -4.05 -14.88
CA ARG A 77 3.29 -3.42 -15.76
C ARG A 77 2.10 -4.34 -15.96
N LEU A 78 0.91 -3.75 -15.93
CA LEU A 78 -0.34 -4.46 -16.13
C LEU A 78 -1.10 -3.82 -17.29
N GLY A 79 -1.56 -4.64 -18.24
CA GLY A 79 -2.51 -4.22 -19.26
C GLY A 79 -3.93 -4.29 -18.72
N VAL A 80 -4.73 -3.27 -19.05
CA VAL A 80 -6.18 -3.28 -18.83
C VAL A 80 -6.84 -3.53 -20.18
N GLU A 81 -7.61 -4.60 -20.28
CA GLU A 81 -8.35 -4.95 -21.49
C GLU A 81 -9.86 -4.78 -21.27
N ASN A 82 -10.54 -4.18 -22.25
CA ASN A 82 -11.99 -4.14 -22.33
C ASN A 82 -12.42 -4.70 -23.69
N ASN A 83 -13.29 -5.72 -23.68
CA ASN A 83 -13.77 -6.40 -24.90
C ASN A 83 -12.64 -6.85 -25.85
N GLY A 84 -11.52 -7.34 -25.28
CA GLY A 84 -10.36 -7.82 -26.04
C GLY A 84 -9.52 -6.71 -26.69
N LYS A 85 -9.74 -5.45 -26.32
CA LYS A 85 -8.87 -4.32 -26.68
C LYS A 85 -8.20 -3.79 -25.43
N GLU A 86 -6.89 -3.57 -25.52
CA GLU A 86 -6.14 -2.86 -24.50
C GLU A 86 -6.60 -1.40 -24.45
N VAL A 87 -7.07 -0.97 -23.28
CA VAL A 87 -7.61 0.38 -23.05
C VAL A 87 -6.71 1.24 -22.18
N ALA A 88 -5.85 0.61 -21.36
CA ALA A 88 -4.87 1.31 -20.53
C ALA A 88 -3.71 0.39 -20.16
N GLN A 89 -2.57 1.00 -19.80
CA GLN A 89 -1.47 0.32 -19.12
C GLN A 89 -1.28 0.96 -17.75
N LEU A 90 -1.23 0.12 -16.73
CA LEU A 90 -0.88 0.49 -15.36
C LEU A 90 0.58 0.12 -15.10
N GLN A 91 1.24 0.94 -14.30
CA GLN A 91 2.63 0.78 -13.90
C GLN A 91 2.74 0.75 -12.37
N ASP A 92 3.97 0.64 -11.88
CA ASP A 92 4.30 0.73 -10.47
C ASP A 92 3.68 1.98 -9.81
N GLY A 93 3.16 1.79 -8.61
CA GLY A 93 2.47 2.80 -7.83
C GLY A 93 1.00 3.02 -8.17
N ASN A 94 0.44 2.36 -9.18
CA ASN A 94 -0.99 2.40 -9.45
C ASN A 94 -1.78 1.41 -8.58
N PHE A 95 -2.92 1.87 -8.07
CA PHE A 95 -3.88 1.03 -7.36
C PHE A 95 -4.89 0.40 -8.34
N ILE A 96 -5.31 -0.82 -8.01
CA ILE A 96 -6.34 -1.58 -8.72
C ILE A 96 -7.50 -1.76 -7.76
N GLY A 97 -8.71 -1.45 -8.22
CA GLY A 97 -9.91 -1.56 -7.40
C GLY A 97 -10.29 -0.30 -6.64
N GLU A 98 -9.80 0.87 -7.05
CA GLU A 98 -10.32 2.14 -6.53
C GLU A 98 -11.82 2.20 -6.84
N VAL A 99 -12.62 2.22 -5.77
CA VAL A 99 -14.05 2.50 -5.86
C VAL A 99 -14.19 3.97 -6.20
N SER A 100 -14.56 4.28 -7.44
CA SER A 100 -15.04 5.63 -7.79
C SER A 100 -16.39 5.91 -7.12
#